data_AF-A0A061HUJ3-F1
#
_entry.id   AF-A0A061HUJ3-F1
#
_cell.length_a   1.000
_cell.length_b   1.000
_cell.length_c   1.000
_cell.angle_alpha   90.00
_cell.angle_beta   90.00
_cell.angle_gamma   90.00
#
_symmetry.space_group_name_H-M   'P 1'
#
loop_
_entity.id
_entity.type
_entity.pdbx_description
1 polymer ?
#
loop_
_entity_poly.entity_id
_entity_poly.type
_entity_poly.pdbx_seq_one_letter_code
_entity_poly.pdbx_strand_id
1 'polypeptide(L)'
;MQCEDSQNCLVKECALGQDLCRTTVLHEWEDDNELELEMRDCAHYEKTNRTMSYRVNSKIISLAEVVCATDVCNRPRPVLNLRDLPPNGVQCYSCEGNSTHGCSSKETSLIDCRGPMDQCLEATGLDVLANRSHTVRGCSTTSWCQGSHVADAFLLSHPNISCCDGSGCNGPRSGAPRTDPARLGLIVSLLLTVRLWGLLLWT
;
A
#
# COMPACT_ATOMS: atom_id res chain seq x y z
N MET A 1 -6.22 -15.64 -23.69
CA MET A 1 -7.68 -15.88 -23.50
C MET A 1 -8.26 -14.63 -22.89
N GLN A 2 -9.39 -14.16 -23.42
CA GLN A 2 -10.12 -13.03 -22.84
C GLN A 2 -11.36 -13.58 -22.14
N CYS A 3 -11.59 -13.16 -20.90
CA CYS A 3 -12.76 -13.55 -20.10
C CYS A 3 -13.41 -12.27 -19.58
N GLU A 4 -14.70 -12.09 -19.84
CA GLU A 4 -15.50 -11.00 -19.26
C GLU A 4 -15.88 -11.33 -17.81
N ASP A 5 -16.13 -12.62 -17.55
CA ASP A 5 -16.29 -13.23 -16.24
C ASP A 5 -15.73 -14.66 -16.24
N SER A 6 -15.85 -15.39 -15.12
CA SER A 6 -15.33 -16.76 -14.97
C SER A 6 -16.01 -17.80 -15.88
N GLN A 7 -17.12 -17.47 -16.53
CA GLN A 7 -17.93 -18.39 -17.34
C GLN A 7 -17.87 -18.07 -18.84
N ASN A 8 -17.66 -16.81 -19.21
CA ASN A 8 -17.65 -16.34 -20.60
C ASN A 8 -16.24 -15.97 -21.06
N CYS A 9 -15.57 -16.94 -21.68
CA CYS A 9 -14.20 -16.76 -22.16
C CYS A 9 -14.04 -17.17 -23.63
N LEU A 10 -13.29 -16.36 -24.38
CA LEU A 10 -12.97 -16.58 -25.78
C LEU A 10 -11.46 -16.47 -26.02
N VAL A 11 -10.97 -17.16 -27.04
CA VAL A 11 -9.61 -16.93 -27.53
C VAL A 11 -9.65 -15.72 -28.45
N LYS A 12 -8.76 -14.76 -28.22
CA LYS A 12 -8.65 -13.52 -28.97
C LYS A 12 -7.18 -13.28 -29.30
N GLU A 13 -6.96 -12.75 -30.50
CA GLU A 13 -5.66 -12.24 -30.93
C GLU A 13 -5.34 -10.92 -30.21
N CYS A 14 -4.17 -10.84 -29.59
CA CYS A 14 -3.77 -9.63 -28.87
C CYS A 14 -3.43 -8.49 -29.85
N ALA A 15 -3.68 -7.25 -29.43
CA ALA A 15 -3.36 -6.10 -30.27
C ALA A 15 -1.85 -5.89 -30.39
N LEU A 16 -1.41 -5.10 -31.37
CA LEU A 16 0.00 -4.74 -31.51
C LEU A 16 0.55 -4.13 -30.21
N GLY A 17 1.69 -4.65 -29.74
CA GLY A 17 2.32 -4.23 -28.49
C GLY A 17 1.76 -4.91 -27.22
N GLN A 18 0.77 -5.81 -27.36
CA GLN A 18 0.28 -6.67 -26.27
C GLN A 18 0.79 -8.10 -26.45
N ASP A 19 1.98 -8.38 -25.94
CA ASP A 19 2.71 -9.65 -26.04
C ASP A 19 2.58 -10.53 -24.79
N LEU A 20 1.85 -10.07 -23.77
CA LEU A 20 1.56 -10.83 -22.57
C LEU A 20 0.08 -11.20 -22.48
N CYS A 21 -0.19 -12.39 -21.95
CA CYS A 21 -1.50 -12.71 -21.37
C CYS A 21 -1.51 -12.27 -19.90
N ARG A 22 -2.67 -11.80 -19.44
CA ARG A 22 -2.89 -11.37 -18.06
C ARG A 22 -4.09 -12.09 -17.45
N THR A 23 -3.97 -12.37 -16.16
CA THR A 23 -5.07 -12.71 -15.26
C THR A 23 -5.09 -11.70 -14.12
N THR A 24 -6.22 -11.07 -13.89
CA THR A 24 -6.47 -10.17 -12.75
C THR A 24 -7.50 -10.82 -11.84
N VAL A 25 -7.15 -10.97 -10.58
CA VAL A 25 -8.00 -11.55 -9.54
C VAL A 25 -8.29 -10.46 -8.53
N LEU A 26 -9.56 -10.22 -8.26
CA LEU A 26 -10.04 -9.42 -7.14
C LEU A 26 -10.69 -10.37 -6.15
N HIS A 27 -10.25 -10.28 -4.91
CA HIS A 27 -10.74 -11.10 -3.83
C HIS A 27 -11.20 -10.20 -2.68
N GLU A 28 -12.46 -10.32 -2.32
CA GLU A 28 -13.07 -9.63 -1.18
C GLU A 28 -13.48 -10.68 -0.16
N TRP A 29 -13.04 -10.51 1.09
CA TRP A 29 -13.46 -11.41 2.15
C TRP A 29 -13.70 -10.71 3.48
N GLU A 30 -14.67 -11.25 4.22
CA GLU A 30 -15.04 -10.89 5.57
C GLU A 30 -15.50 -12.15 6.30
N ASP A 31 -14.75 -12.58 7.30
CA ASP A 31 -14.96 -13.86 7.99
C ASP A 31 -15.05 -15.04 7.00
N ASP A 32 -16.23 -15.65 6.87
CA ASP A 32 -16.51 -16.76 5.94
C ASP A 32 -17.21 -16.30 4.64
N ASN A 33 -17.56 -15.02 4.52
CA ASN A 33 -18.14 -14.46 3.30
C ASN A 33 -17.02 -14.07 2.35
N GLU A 34 -17.10 -14.57 1.11
CA GLU A 34 -16.04 -14.42 0.13
C GLU A 34 -16.63 -14.15 -1.26
N LEU A 35 -16.02 -13.19 -1.96
CA LEU A 35 -16.29 -12.88 -3.35
C LEU A 35 -14.97 -12.91 -4.11
N GLU A 36 -14.91 -13.72 -5.17
CA GLU A 36 -13.79 -13.76 -6.09
C GLU A 36 -14.28 -13.33 -7.49
N LEU A 37 -13.59 -12.36 -8.08
CA LEU A 37 -13.78 -11.94 -9.46
C LEU A 37 -12.47 -12.16 -10.21
N GLU A 38 -12.53 -12.93 -11.30
CA GLU A 38 -11.39 -13.19 -12.16
C GLU A 38 -11.64 -12.64 -13.56
N MET A 39 -10.72 -11.79 -14.02
CA MET A 39 -10.72 -11.23 -15.37
C MET A 39 -9.47 -11.70 -16.10
N ARG A 40 -9.58 -11.93 -17.41
CA ARG A 40 -8.45 -12.32 -18.24
C ARG A 40 -8.44 -11.54 -19.53
N ASP A 41 -7.26 -11.09 -19.95
CA ASP A 41 -7.10 -10.31 -21.16
C ASP A 41 -5.65 -10.34 -21.66
N CYS A 42 -5.39 -9.67 -22.78
CA CYS A 42 -4.04 -9.33 -23.22
C CYS A 42 -3.47 -8.16 -22.40
N ALA A 43 -2.15 -8.06 -22.33
CA ALA A 43 -1.43 -7.01 -21.62
C ALA A 43 -0.17 -6.60 -22.38
N HIS A 44 0.27 -5.36 -22.17
CA HIS A 44 1.54 -4.85 -22.66
C HIS A 44 2.73 -5.47 -21.93
N TYR A 45 3.87 -5.59 -22.61
CA TYR A 45 5.13 -6.17 -22.11
C TYR A 45 5.64 -5.58 -20.79
N GLU A 46 5.25 -4.33 -20.49
CA GLU A 46 5.65 -3.61 -19.27
C GLU A 46 4.93 -4.12 -18.01
N LYS A 47 3.89 -4.95 -18.15
CA LYS A 47 3.16 -5.50 -17.01
C LYS A 47 3.95 -6.61 -16.32
N THR A 48 3.83 -6.68 -15.00
CA THR A 48 4.54 -7.64 -14.14
C THR A 48 3.60 -8.29 -13.14
N ASN A 49 4.05 -9.43 -12.57
CA ASN A 49 3.33 -10.06 -11.47
C ASN A 49 3.30 -9.13 -10.27
N ARG A 50 2.13 -8.93 -9.69
CA ARG A 50 1.95 -8.01 -8.57
C ARG A 50 0.73 -8.39 -7.74
N THR A 51 0.80 -8.11 -6.45
CA THR A 51 -0.36 -8.28 -5.56
C THR A 51 -0.35 -7.23 -4.46
N MET A 52 -1.54 -6.81 -4.05
CA MET A 52 -1.73 -5.91 -2.94
C MET A 52 -2.99 -6.27 -2.17
N SER A 53 -3.05 -5.88 -0.90
CA SER A 53 -4.22 -6.05 -0.05
C SER A 53 -4.46 -4.80 0.76
N TYR A 54 -5.73 -4.41 0.88
CA TYR A 54 -6.14 -3.32 1.74
C TYR A 54 -7.50 -3.58 2.40
N ARG A 55 -7.80 -2.84 3.46
CA ARG A 55 -9.03 -2.94 4.22
C ARG A 55 -10.05 -1.90 3.77
N VAL A 56 -11.30 -2.32 3.65
CA VAL A 56 -12.46 -1.44 3.47
C VAL A 56 -13.49 -1.82 4.54
N ASN A 57 -13.72 -0.93 5.51
CA ASN A 57 -14.52 -1.25 6.70
C ASN A 57 -13.98 -2.51 7.41
N SER A 58 -14.81 -3.55 7.53
CA SER A 58 -14.42 -4.84 8.12
C SER A 58 -13.80 -5.82 7.11
N LYS A 59 -13.89 -5.52 5.81
CA LYS A 59 -13.50 -6.42 4.72
C LYS A 59 -12.06 -6.22 4.30
N ILE A 60 -11.43 -7.28 3.80
CA ILE A 60 -10.15 -7.18 3.10
C ILE A 60 -10.41 -7.36 1.60
N ILE A 61 -9.86 -6.43 0.82
CA ILE A 61 -9.80 -6.48 -0.62
C ILE A 61 -8.36 -6.83 -1.01
N SER A 62 -8.17 -7.84 -1.84
CA SER A 62 -6.88 -8.15 -2.44
C SER A 62 -6.97 -8.19 -3.95
N LEU A 63 -5.96 -7.64 -4.58
CA LEU A 63 -5.78 -7.68 -6.02
C LEU A 63 -4.52 -8.46 -6.33
N ALA A 64 -4.58 -9.30 -7.35
CA ALA A 64 -3.40 -9.89 -7.97
C ALA A 64 -3.49 -9.78 -9.48
N GLU A 65 -2.38 -9.41 -10.09
CA GLU A 65 -2.20 -9.46 -11.54
C GLU A 65 -1.05 -10.43 -11.82
N VAL A 66 -1.31 -11.43 -12.64
CA VAL A 66 -0.34 -12.43 -13.08
C VAL A 66 -0.23 -12.38 -14.59
N VAL A 67 0.99 -12.34 -15.10
CA VAL A 67 1.29 -12.25 -16.53
C VAL A 67 2.14 -13.43 -17.02
N CYS A 68 1.98 -13.79 -18.28
CA CYS A 68 2.74 -14.84 -18.94
C CYS A 68 2.83 -14.59 -20.46
N ALA A 69 3.90 -15.09 -21.11
CA ALA A 69 4.29 -14.66 -22.45
C ALA A 69 4.07 -15.70 -23.58
N THR A 70 3.35 -16.79 -23.32
CA THR A 70 3.07 -17.82 -24.33
C THR A 70 1.58 -17.83 -24.70
N ASP A 71 1.28 -18.28 -25.92
CA ASP A 71 -0.10 -18.29 -26.42
C ASP A 71 -1.06 -18.98 -25.45
N VAL A 72 -2.09 -18.24 -25.06
CA VAL A 72 -3.18 -18.72 -24.21
C VAL A 72 -2.69 -19.33 -22.89
N CYS A 73 -1.58 -18.84 -22.33
CA CYS A 73 -1.03 -19.33 -21.05
C CYS A 73 -1.92 -19.04 -19.84
N ASN A 74 -2.78 -18.02 -19.95
CA ASN A 74 -3.81 -17.67 -18.96
C ASN A 74 -5.10 -18.52 -19.07
N ARG A 75 -4.99 -19.78 -19.51
CA ARG A 75 -6.13 -20.72 -19.47
C ARG A 75 -6.55 -21.03 -18.03
N PRO A 76 -7.79 -21.49 -17.82
CA PRO A 76 -8.28 -21.77 -16.48
C PRO A 76 -7.38 -22.76 -15.75
N ARG A 77 -6.83 -22.29 -14.63
CA ARG A 77 -6.07 -23.05 -13.65
C ARG A 77 -6.67 -22.69 -12.29
N PRO A 78 -6.52 -23.55 -11.26
CA PRO A 78 -6.84 -23.14 -9.90
C PRO A 78 -6.11 -21.83 -9.61
N VAL A 79 -6.89 -20.77 -9.42
CA VAL A 79 -6.37 -19.43 -9.17
C VAL A 79 -5.73 -19.43 -7.79
N LEU A 80 -4.67 -18.64 -7.63
CA LEU A 80 -4.09 -18.41 -6.32
C LEU A 80 -5.14 -17.72 -5.44
N ASN A 81 -5.70 -18.44 -4.45
CA ASN A 81 -6.55 -17.81 -3.46
C ASN A 81 -5.67 -16.88 -2.61
N LEU A 82 -5.91 -15.56 -2.72
CA LEU A 82 -5.07 -14.55 -2.09
C LEU A 82 -5.21 -14.53 -0.56
N ARG A 83 -6.36 -14.98 -0.03
CA ARG A 83 -6.60 -15.13 1.41
C ARG A 83 -5.79 -16.30 1.99
N ASP A 84 -5.61 -17.37 1.22
CA ASP A 84 -4.88 -18.58 1.63
C ASP A 84 -3.36 -18.43 1.57
N LEU A 85 -2.86 -17.32 1.03
CA LEU A 85 -1.44 -17.00 1.10
C LEU A 85 -0.98 -16.92 2.56
N PRO A 86 0.15 -17.57 2.91
CA PRO A 86 0.62 -17.58 4.28
C PRO A 86 1.01 -16.16 4.72
N PRO A 87 0.71 -15.76 5.97
CA PRO A 87 1.24 -14.52 6.53
C PRO A 87 2.77 -14.50 6.45
N ASN A 88 3.34 -13.36 6.10
CA ASN A 88 4.80 -13.21 5.92
C ASN A 88 5.49 -12.48 7.09
N GLY A 89 4.74 -12.11 8.12
CA GLY A 89 5.25 -11.44 9.33
C GLY A 89 5.31 -9.91 9.23
N VAL A 90 5.02 -9.32 8.08
CA VAL A 90 4.89 -7.86 7.92
C VAL A 90 3.45 -7.45 8.24
N GLN A 91 3.29 -6.33 8.96
CA GLN A 91 1.99 -5.74 9.25
C GLN A 91 1.95 -4.30 8.75
N CYS A 92 0.96 -3.93 7.96
CA CYS A 92 0.85 -2.57 7.42
C CYS A 92 -0.46 -1.90 7.86
N TYR A 93 -0.43 -0.58 8.03
CA TYR A 93 -1.67 0.17 8.19
C TYR A 93 -2.48 0.06 6.90
N SER A 94 -3.78 -0.12 7.04
CA SER A 94 -4.64 -0.34 5.91
C SER A 94 -6.03 0.25 6.07
N CYS A 95 -6.53 0.76 4.95
CA CYS A 95 -7.77 1.51 4.84
C CYS A 95 -8.00 1.95 3.38
N GLU A 96 -9.22 2.35 3.11
CA GLU A 96 -9.62 3.17 1.98
C GLU A 96 -10.28 4.45 2.51
N GLY A 97 -9.99 5.59 1.90
CA GLY A 97 -10.46 6.89 2.35
C GLY A 97 -10.33 7.98 1.29
N ASN A 98 -10.28 9.23 1.75
CA ASN A 98 -10.24 10.41 0.89
C ASN A 98 -8.91 11.16 1.07
N SER A 99 -8.23 11.58 0.00
CA SER A 99 -6.90 12.24 0.11
C SER A 99 -6.84 13.55 0.89
N THR A 100 -7.96 14.25 1.14
CA THR A 100 -7.99 15.45 1.99
C THR A 100 -7.81 15.11 3.48
N HIS A 101 -8.39 14.00 3.93
CA HIS A 101 -8.34 13.55 5.32
C HIS A 101 -7.54 12.26 5.52
N GLY A 102 -7.01 11.71 4.42
CA GLY A 102 -6.50 10.36 4.34
C GLY A 102 -7.55 9.34 4.74
N CYS A 103 -7.08 8.31 5.42
CA CYS A 103 -7.95 7.38 6.12
C CYS A 103 -8.26 7.92 7.52
N SER A 104 -9.51 7.78 8.00
CA SER A 104 -9.79 8.17 9.37
C SER A 104 -9.04 7.26 10.34
N SER A 105 -8.68 7.78 11.52
CA SER A 105 -8.04 6.98 12.57
C SER A 105 -8.90 5.81 13.04
N LYS A 106 -10.22 5.87 12.84
CA LYS A 106 -11.16 4.79 13.13
C LYS A 106 -11.15 3.69 12.06
N GLU A 107 -10.87 4.04 10.81
CA GLU A 107 -10.80 3.10 9.68
C GLU A 107 -9.40 2.51 9.51
N THR A 108 -8.37 3.18 10.04
CA THR A 108 -6.98 2.75 9.91
C THR A 108 -6.66 1.66 10.93
N SER A 109 -6.46 0.44 10.45
CA SER A 109 -6.04 -0.70 11.28
C SER A 109 -4.85 -1.42 10.65
N LEU A 110 -4.12 -2.17 11.46
CA LEU A 110 -3.07 -3.05 10.94
C LEU A 110 -3.71 -4.30 10.30
N ILE A 111 -3.16 -4.73 9.18
CA ILE A 111 -3.47 -6.03 8.57
C ILE A 111 -2.18 -6.84 8.42
N ASP A 112 -2.28 -8.16 8.56
CA ASP A 112 -1.18 -9.08 8.26
C ASP A 112 -0.99 -9.19 6.75
N CYS A 113 0.21 -8.86 6.29
CA CYS A 113 0.60 -9.08 4.91
C CYS A 113 0.85 -10.57 4.66
N ARG A 114 0.52 -11.00 3.44
CA ARG A 114 0.52 -12.39 3.02
C ARG A 114 1.38 -12.59 1.79
N GLY A 115 1.98 -13.77 1.68
CA GLY A 115 2.77 -14.18 0.52
C GLY A 115 3.86 -13.14 0.18
N PRO A 116 3.96 -12.68 -1.08
CA PRO A 116 5.03 -11.81 -1.53
C PRO A 116 4.82 -10.32 -1.18
N MET A 117 3.77 -9.95 -0.46
CA MET A 117 3.50 -8.56 -0.10
C MET A 117 4.41 -8.08 1.04
N ASP A 118 5.65 -7.76 0.71
CA ASP A 118 6.70 -7.37 1.65
C ASP A 118 6.81 -5.86 1.90
N GLN A 119 6.04 -5.04 1.17
CA GLN A 119 6.02 -3.58 1.30
C GLN A 119 4.72 -3.09 1.93
N CYS A 120 4.81 -2.01 2.72
CA CYS A 120 3.66 -1.18 3.03
C CYS A 120 3.52 -0.06 2.00
N LEU A 121 2.32 0.13 1.48
CA LEU A 121 1.99 1.15 0.48
C LEU A 121 1.02 2.18 1.05
N GLU A 122 1.19 3.42 0.61
CA GLU A 122 0.20 4.49 0.67
C GLU A 122 0.11 5.12 -0.72
N ALA A 123 -1.10 5.19 -1.27
CA ALA A 123 -1.37 5.91 -2.50
C ALA A 123 -2.51 6.90 -2.31
N THR A 124 -2.36 8.06 -2.93
CA THR A 124 -3.36 9.12 -2.97
C THR A 124 -3.53 9.62 -4.39
N GLY A 125 -4.72 10.06 -4.76
CA GLY A 125 -4.97 10.62 -6.09
C GLY A 125 -6.38 11.14 -6.23
N LEU A 126 -6.73 11.58 -7.44
CA LEU A 126 -8.11 11.93 -7.80
C LEU A 126 -8.71 10.78 -8.61
N ASP A 127 -9.72 10.13 -8.05
CA ASP A 127 -10.55 9.14 -8.75
C ASP A 127 -11.29 9.84 -9.89
N VAL A 128 -10.97 9.46 -11.13
CA VAL A 128 -11.52 10.13 -12.33
C VAL A 128 -13.01 9.85 -12.54
N LEU A 129 -13.52 8.72 -12.05
CA LEU A 129 -14.93 8.37 -12.20
C LEU A 129 -15.79 9.07 -11.14
N ALA A 130 -15.35 9.01 -9.89
CA ALA A 130 -16.07 9.60 -8.78
C ALA A 130 -15.78 11.10 -8.59
N ASN A 131 -14.81 11.66 -9.32
CA ASN A 131 -14.34 13.03 -9.21
C ASN A 131 -14.09 13.46 -7.76
N ARG A 132 -13.46 12.56 -6.99
CA ARG A 132 -13.18 12.75 -5.57
C ARG A 132 -11.77 12.28 -5.25
N SER A 133 -11.20 12.93 -4.25
CA SER A 133 -9.94 12.53 -3.67
C SER A 133 -10.05 11.11 -3.08
N HIS A 134 -9.06 10.28 -3.36
CA HIS A 134 -9.00 8.87 -2.96
C HIS A 134 -7.68 8.59 -2.25
N THR A 135 -7.71 7.71 -1.25
CA THR A 135 -6.53 7.24 -0.52
C THR A 135 -6.68 5.76 -0.24
N VAL A 136 -5.60 5.01 -0.47
CA VAL A 136 -5.51 3.60 -0.11
C VAL A 136 -4.20 3.34 0.61
N ARG A 137 -4.27 2.54 1.68
CA ARG A 137 -3.10 2.01 2.38
C ARG A 137 -3.22 0.51 2.51
N GLY A 138 -2.09 -0.18 2.46
CA GLY A 138 -2.11 -1.63 2.67
C GLY A 138 -0.77 -2.31 2.41
N CYS A 139 -0.85 -3.61 2.25
CA CYS A 139 0.27 -4.47 1.90
C CYS A 139 0.42 -4.51 0.37
N SER A 140 1.65 -4.59 -0.14
CA SER A 140 1.89 -4.69 -1.58
C SER A 140 3.22 -5.36 -1.90
N THR A 141 3.36 -5.84 -3.13
CA THR A 141 4.66 -6.11 -3.74
C THR A 141 5.31 -4.81 -4.22
N THR A 142 6.64 -4.76 -4.24
CA THR A 142 7.43 -3.59 -4.73
C THR A 142 7.00 -3.06 -6.11
N SER A 143 6.48 -3.92 -7.00
CA SER A 143 5.96 -3.52 -8.31
C SER A 143 4.83 -2.49 -8.24
N TRP A 144 4.01 -2.46 -7.18
CA TRP A 144 2.97 -1.45 -7.01
C TRP A 144 3.50 -0.03 -6.75
N CYS A 145 4.78 0.10 -6.43
CA CYS A 145 5.41 1.39 -6.12
C CYS A 145 5.71 2.24 -7.37
N GLN A 146 5.50 1.71 -8.59
CA GLN A 146 5.88 2.35 -9.85
C GLN A 146 4.84 3.31 -10.46
N GLY A 147 3.87 3.85 -9.69
CA GLY A 147 2.95 4.87 -10.22
C GLY A 147 1.79 4.29 -11.04
N SER A 148 2.13 3.82 -12.23
CA SER A 148 1.19 3.36 -13.28
C SER A 148 0.29 2.22 -12.83
N HIS A 149 0.82 1.27 -12.05
CA HIS A 149 0.07 0.11 -11.58
C HIS A 149 -1.08 0.48 -10.63
N VAL A 150 -0.85 1.43 -9.72
CA VAL A 150 -1.89 1.98 -8.83
C VAL A 150 -2.86 2.84 -9.63
N ALA A 151 -2.34 3.69 -10.54
CA ALA A 151 -3.18 4.54 -11.39
C ALA A 151 -4.23 3.72 -12.14
N ASP A 152 -3.80 2.62 -12.76
CA ASP A 152 -4.67 1.75 -13.55
C ASP A 152 -5.68 0.99 -12.67
N ALA A 153 -5.27 0.50 -11.50
CA ALA A 153 -6.12 -0.33 -10.65
C ALA A 153 -7.23 0.47 -9.94
N PHE A 154 -6.94 1.71 -9.57
CA PHE A 154 -7.87 2.58 -8.83
C PHE A 154 -8.42 3.73 -9.69
N LEU A 155 -8.10 3.76 -10.98
CA LEU A 155 -8.48 4.84 -11.90
C LEU A 155 -8.13 6.21 -11.32
N LEU A 156 -6.87 6.37 -10.89
CA LEU A 156 -6.39 7.61 -10.29
C LEU A 156 -5.66 8.47 -11.30
N SER A 157 -6.01 9.75 -11.32
CA SER A 157 -5.19 10.78 -11.97
C SER A 157 -4.19 11.36 -10.97
N HIS A 158 -2.96 11.61 -11.46
CA HIS A 158 -1.83 12.16 -10.70
C HIS A 158 -1.57 11.45 -9.35
N PRO A 159 -1.37 10.13 -9.34
CA PRO A 159 -1.18 9.41 -8.09
C PRO A 159 0.14 9.82 -7.41
N ASN A 160 0.07 10.08 -6.11
CA ASN A 160 1.25 10.14 -5.24
C ASN A 160 1.32 8.83 -4.45
N ILE A 161 2.44 8.12 -4.62
CA ILE A 161 2.65 6.79 -4.06
C ILE A 161 3.90 6.81 -3.19
N SER A 162 3.77 6.24 -2.00
CA SER A 162 4.88 5.94 -1.10
C SER A 162 4.85 4.45 -0.78
N CYS A 163 6.01 3.82 -0.87
CA CYS A 163 6.24 2.49 -0.32
C CYS A 163 7.33 2.56 0.75
N CYS A 164 7.29 1.63 1.69
CA CYS A 164 8.31 1.48 2.70
C CYS A 164 8.41 0.04 3.21
N ASP A 165 9.60 -0.28 3.70
CA ASP A 165 9.91 -1.56 4.34
C ASP A 165 9.63 -1.51 5.84
N GLY A 166 9.18 -2.64 6.38
CA GLY A 166 8.99 -2.85 7.82
C GLY A 166 7.59 -2.55 8.33
N SER A 167 7.20 -3.24 9.40
CA SER A 167 5.83 -3.19 9.90
C SER A 167 5.42 -1.78 10.36
N GLY A 168 4.26 -1.32 9.89
CA GLY A 168 3.61 -0.08 10.28
C GLY A 168 4.26 1.19 9.73
N CYS A 169 5.23 1.09 8.81
CA CYS A 169 5.97 2.25 8.30
C CYS A 169 5.09 3.24 7.49
N ASN A 170 3.97 2.77 6.92
CA ASN A 170 2.97 3.58 6.23
C ASN A 170 1.91 4.19 7.18
N GLY A 171 2.21 4.22 8.48
CA GLY A 171 1.36 4.84 9.47
C GLY A 171 1.21 6.35 9.24
N PRO A 172 0.16 6.97 9.83
CA PRO A 172 0.06 8.41 9.81
C PRO A 172 1.35 9.00 10.41
N ARG A 173 2.00 9.90 9.66
CA ARG A 173 3.12 10.68 10.17
C ARG A 173 2.60 11.48 11.36
N SER A 174 2.78 10.95 12.57
CA SER A 174 2.72 11.74 13.78
C SER A 174 3.67 12.89 13.52
N GLY A 175 3.16 14.12 13.44
CA GLY A 175 4.01 15.28 13.30
C GLY A 175 5.17 15.10 14.27
N ALA A 176 6.40 15.11 13.75
CA ALA A 176 7.58 14.95 14.58
C ALA A 176 7.37 15.80 15.84
N PRO A 177 7.66 15.32 17.06
CA PRO A 177 7.91 16.26 18.13
C PRO A 177 8.93 17.22 17.53
N ARG A 178 8.61 18.51 17.47
CA ARG A 178 9.64 19.51 17.21
C ARG A 178 10.72 19.19 18.24
N THR A 179 11.80 18.57 17.79
CA THR A 179 13.06 18.59 18.51
C THR A 179 13.45 20.04 18.46
N ASP A 180 12.99 20.80 19.47
CA ASP A 180 13.49 22.13 19.75
C ASP A 180 15.01 22.00 19.86
N PRO A 181 15.78 22.59 18.93
CA PRO A 181 17.20 22.63 19.09
C PRO A 181 17.48 23.64 20.21
N ALA A 182 18.22 23.18 21.22
CA ALA A 182 18.84 23.98 22.27
C ALA A 182 17.96 24.50 23.42
N ARG A 183 17.94 23.72 24.50
CA ARG A 183 18.15 24.25 25.87
C ARG A 183 19.29 23.53 26.58
N LEU A 184 20.44 23.46 25.92
CA LEU A 184 21.73 23.23 26.56
C LEU A 184 22.28 24.61 26.94
N GLY A 185 22.02 25.04 28.18
CA GLY A 185 22.60 26.28 28.68
C GLY A 185 21.80 26.88 29.83
N LEU A 186 21.94 26.30 31.02
CA LEU A 186 21.84 27.01 32.31
C LEU A 186 22.41 26.10 33.43
N ILE A 187 23.64 25.61 33.24
CA ILE A 187 24.47 25.09 34.34
C ILE A 187 25.84 25.79 34.29
N VAL A 188 25.86 27.12 34.15
CA VAL A 188 27.05 27.94 34.43
C VAL A 188 26.61 29.30 34.99
N SER A 189 25.90 29.29 36.11
CA SER A 189 25.68 30.53 36.89
C SER A 189 25.74 30.31 38.41
N LEU A 190 25.92 29.07 38.88
CA LEU A 190 26.03 28.76 40.31
C LEU A 190 27.47 28.64 40.83
N LEU A 191 28.49 28.84 39.99
CA LEU A 191 29.91 28.73 40.38
C LEU A 191 30.65 30.08 40.47
N LEU A 192 30.03 31.19 40.06
CA LEU A 192 30.62 32.53 40.18
C LEU A 192 30.14 33.34 41.39
N THR A 193 29.11 32.89 42.12
CA THR A 193 28.71 33.53 43.39
C THR A 193 29.42 32.95 44.61
N VAL A 194 29.94 31.71 44.53
CA VAL A 194 30.67 31.07 45.65
C VAL A 194 32.11 31.60 45.79
N ARG A 195 32.71 32.14 44.71
CA ARG A 195 34.08 32.70 44.77
C ARG A 195 34.16 34.14 45.30
N LEU A 196 33.04 34.87 45.41
CA LEU A 196 33.03 36.24 45.97
C LEU A 196 32.62 36.33 47.45
N TRP A 197 32.07 35.28 48.04
CA TRP A 197 31.72 35.27 49.47
C TRP A 197 32.81 34.65 50.38
N GLY A 198 33.84 34.04 49.80
CA GLY A 198 34.96 33.43 50.54
C GLY A 198 36.12 34.38 50.93
N LEU A 199 36.12 35.63 50.44
CA LEU A 199 37.20 36.61 50.70
C LEU A 199 36.80 37.73 51.69
N LEU A 200 35.58 37.70 52.22
CA LEU A 200 35.04 38.74 53.12
C LEU A 200 34.88 38.28 54.58
N LEU A 201 35.39 37.10 54.95
CA LEU A 201 35.27 36.56 56.31
C LEU A 201 36.60 36.38 57.06
N TRP A 202 37.74 36.84 56.51
CA TRP A 202 38.99 37.02 57.26
C TRP A 202 39.53 38.45 57.07
N THR A 203 38.89 39.39 57.77
CA THR A 203 39.53 40.58 58.35
C THR A 203 38.93 40.80 59.73
#